data_AF-A0A1Y0N1L3-F1
#
_entry.id   AF-A0A1Y0N1L3-F1
#
_cell.length_a   1.000
_cell.length_b   1.000
_cell.length_c   1.000
_cell.angle_alpha   90.00
_cell.angle_beta   90.00
_cell.angle_gamma   90.00
#
_symmetry.space_group_name_H-M   'P 1'
#
loop_
_entity.id
_entity.type
_entity.pdbx_description
1 polymer ?
#
loop_
_entity_poly.entity_id
_entity_poly.type
_entity_poly.pdbx_seq_one_letter_code
_entity_poly.pdbx_strand_id
1 'polypeptide(L)'
;MGKRNIQSQWNGLIDKLDLQQVNILGQSIERSLKLAIVDAEKENQNAIEIIKKENDLNQLYKLIIERKANFLKSKTSDYSILHKSYGSLLRRMDVGDSEKTAKVMLLFFTIFKKDIFFEFEDFNKEIIEEVYNYKKNEILYLLCVNIIDYFNNDINNTIKLPSIENFEIDTFLLLETLRKEQEASSKEVLDKQTEINEIRDKYHKKINQEGREKIKNLSNELFELNSDYIKSKEELKDSLFDIKLLKKEKDYLFNYNIKREPLYVIQFDNTVWGDNFPALKVFYKFLFDYYYIDFNWSFFTYTMTTESKDVINLNIKIINKGETGYLLFILKEFFVSSISNDYFKWLSKKITIEGQNINKSFYDGKIWDSSQNFPNQEKINIINELHKNIENIYNKV
;
A
#
# COMPACT_ATOMS: atom_id res chain seq x y z
N MET A 1 -76.24 13.85 89.91
CA MET A 1 -76.50 12.40 90.04
C MET A 1 -75.69 11.49 89.09
N GLY A 2 -74.78 12.00 88.23
CA GLY A 2 -74.07 11.16 87.23
C GLY A 2 -72.76 10.47 87.66
N LYS A 3 -72.12 10.86 88.77
CA LYS A 3 -70.80 10.30 89.17
C LYS A 3 -70.87 8.87 89.74
N ARG A 4 -71.97 8.49 90.40
CA ARG A 4 -72.14 7.13 90.96
C ARG A 4 -72.40 6.06 89.90
N ASN A 5 -73.01 6.43 88.76
CA ASN A 5 -73.33 5.49 87.68
C ASN A 5 -72.07 5.08 86.91
N ILE A 6 -71.18 6.05 86.67
CA ILE A 6 -69.87 5.83 86.05
C ILE A 6 -69.00 4.96 86.97
N GLN A 7 -68.87 5.27 88.28
CA GLN A 7 -68.11 4.46 89.25
C GLN A 7 -68.62 3.02 89.40
N SER A 8 -69.93 2.80 89.32
CA SER A 8 -70.53 1.46 89.35
C SER A 8 -70.27 0.66 88.08
N GLN A 9 -70.31 1.31 86.91
CA GLN A 9 -69.91 0.71 85.64
C GLN A 9 -68.40 0.41 85.62
N TRP A 10 -67.57 1.27 86.22
CA TRP A 10 -66.13 1.06 86.41
C TRP A 10 -65.82 -0.17 87.25
N ASN A 11 -66.45 -0.30 88.42
CA ASN A 11 -66.21 -1.44 89.30
C ASN A 11 -66.69 -2.74 88.63
N GLY A 12 -67.84 -2.73 87.95
CA GLY A 12 -68.32 -3.88 87.18
C GLY A 12 -67.49 -4.25 85.95
N LEU A 13 -66.66 -3.33 85.44
CA LEU A 13 -65.66 -3.56 84.39
C LEU A 13 -64.38 -4.17 84.97
N ILE A 14 -63.94 -3.67 86.13
CA ILE A 14 -62.78 -4.20 86.88
C ILE A 14 -63.06 -5.62 87.38
N ASP A 15 -64.27 -5.87 87.88
CA ASP A 15 -64.71 -7.20 88.36
C ASP A 15 -64.85 -8.23 87.22
N LYS A 16 -64.93 -7.76 85.96
CA LYS A 16 -64.95 -8.59 84.75
C LYS A 16 -63.59 -8.73 84.07
N LEU A 17 -62.60 -7.95 84.47
CA LEU A 17 -61.22 -8.08 83.99
C LEU A 17 -60.56 -9.22 84.77
N ASP A 18 -60.25 -10.30 84.07
CA ASP A 18 -59.45 -11.38 84.64
C ASP A 18 -58.02 -10.88 84.85
N LEU A 19 -57.69 -10.51 86.08
CA LEU A 19 -56.34 -10.08 86.49
C LEU A 19 -55.27 -11.12 86.12
N GLN A 20 -55.62 -12.40 86.04
CA GLN A 20 -54.69 -13.43 85.56
C GLN A 20 -54.38 -13.25 84.08
N GLN A 21 -55.37 -12.97 83.23
CA GLN A 21 -55.17 -12.70 81.80
C GLN A 21 -54.32 -11.45 81.55
N VAL A 22 -54.50 -10.39 82.36
CA VAL A 22 -53.66 -9.19 82.28
C VAL A 22 -52.20 -9.48 82.61
N ASN A 23 -51.97 -10.26 83.67
CA ASN A 23 -50.63 -10.68 84.07
C ASN A 23 -49.98 -11.60 83.02
N ILE A 24 -50.74 -12.53 82.42
CA ILE A 24 -50.28 -13.40 81.34
C ILE A 24 -49.87 -12.56 80.12
N LEU A 25 -50.66 -11.56 79.73
CA LEU A 25 -50.34 -10.65 78.64
C LEU A 25 -49.07 -9.84 78.96
N GLY A 26 -48.95 -9.28 80.18
CA GLY A 26 -47.77 -8.55 80.62
C GLY A 26 -46.49 -9.39 80.56
N GLN A 27 -46.53 -10.63 81.06
CA GLN A 27 -45.40 -11.56 80.98
C GLN A 27 -45.06 -11.96 79.54
N SER A 28 -46.07 -12.13 78.69
CA SER A 28 -45.89 -12.48 77.28
C SER A 28 -45.26 -11.33 76.49
N ILE A 29 -45.68 -10.09 76.75
CA ILE A 29 -45.05 -8.88 76.21
C ILE A 29 -43.58 -8.79 76.65
N GLU A 30 -43.28 -9.01 77.93
CA GLU A 30 -41.89 -8.98 78.44
C GLU A 30 -41.01 -10.04 77.75
N ARG A 31 -41.53 -11.26 77.57
CA ARG A 31 -40.84 -12.32 76.83
C ARG A 31 -40.58 -11.94 75.38
N SER A 32 -41.59 -11.38 74.70
CA SER A 32 -41.43 -10.93 73.30
C SER A 32 -40.42 -9.81 73.15
N LEU A 33 -40.36 -8.87 74.09
CA LEU A 33 -39.32 -7.83 74.10
C LEU A 33 -37.92 -8.43 74.23
N LYS A 34 -37.74 -9.43 75.11
CA LYS A 34 -36.45 -10.13 75.26
C LYS A 34 -36.07 -10.92 74.01
N LEU A 35 -37.02 -11.64 73.41
CA LEU A 35 -36.82 -12.38 72.16
C LEU A 35 -36.42 -11.45 71.00
N ALA A 36 -37.12 -10.31 70.87
CA ALA A 36 -36.82 -9.31 69.84
C ALA A 36 -35.38 -8.78 69.93
N ILE A 37 -34.83 -8.63 71.14
CA ILE A 37 -33.43 -8.23 71.36
C ILE A 37 -32.49 -9.32 70.83
N VAL A 38 -32.66 -10.56 71.28
CA VAL A 38 -31.79 -11.68 70.90
C VAL A 38 -31.81 -11.91 69.39
N ASP A 39 -32.99 -11.86 68.77
CA ASP A 39 -33.14 -12.07 67.32
C ASP A 39 -32.53 -10.92 66.52
N ALA A 40 -32.70 -9.67 66.96
CA ALA A 40 -32.09 -8.50 66.31
C ALA A 40 -30.55 -8.57 66.37
N GLU A 41 -29.98 -8.96 67.52
CA GLU A 41 -28.54 -9.10 67.68
C GLU A 41 -27.97 -10.20 66.77
N LYS A 42 -28.64 -11.36 66.73
CA LYS A 42 -28.25 -12.48 65.86
C LYS A 42 -28.34 -12.11 64.37
N GLU A 43 -29.42 -11.46 63.97
CA GLU A 43 -29.60 -10.99 62.60
C GLU A 43 -28.53 -9.94 62.22
N ASN A 44 -28.17 -9.06 63.16
CA ASN A 44 -27.13 -8.07 62.96
C ASN A 44 -25.74 -8.70 62.78
N GLN A 45 -25.39 -9.70 63.60
CA GLN A 45 -24.14 -10.44 63.47
C GLN A 45 -24.03 -11.13 62.10
N ASN A 46 -25.08 -11.84 61.69
CA ASN A 46 -25.14 -12.50 60.39
C ASN A 46 -24.95 -11.51 59.23
N ALA A 47 -25.61 -10.36 59.29
CA ALA A 47 -25.49 -9.33 58.26
C ALA A 47 -24.05 -8.77 58.16
N ILE A 48 -23.41 -8.51 59.30
CA ILE A 48 -22.01 -8.04 59.34
C ILE A 48 -21.06 -9.08 58.73
N GLU A 49 -21.26 -10.37 59.03
CA GLU A 49 -20.42 -11.44 58.46
C GLU A 49 -20.52 -11.53 56.93
N ILE A 50 -21.73 -11.35 56.37
CA ILE A 50 -21.94 -11.36 54.91
C ILE A 50 -21.24 -10.15 54.28
N ILE A 51 -21.46 -8.95 54.83
CA ILE A 51 -20.86 -7.71 54.32
C ILE A 51 -19.34 -7.79 54.35
N LYS A 52 -18.75 -8.35 55.42
CA LYS A 52 -17.28 -8.54 55.53
C LYS A 52 -16.70 -9.50 54.49
N LYS A 53 -17.45 -10.55 54.11
CA LYS A 53 -16.99 -11.54 53.14
C LYS A 53 -17.06 -11.03 51.70
N GLU A 54 -18.13 -10.31 51.37
CA GLU A 54 -18.43 -9.92 49.99
C GLU A 54 -17.90 -8.52 49.63
N ASN A 55 -17.57 -7.70 50.63
CA ASN A 55 -17.14 -6.30 50.45
C ASN A 55 -18.09 -5.50 49.54
N ASP A 56 -19.38 -5.80 49.61
CA ASP A 56 -20.40 -5.21 48.74
C ASP A 56 -21.07 -4.00 49.42
N LEU A 57 -20.58 -2.81 49.06
CA LEU A 57 -21.12 -1.53 49.50
C LEU A 57 -22.61 -1.36 49.17
N ASN A 58 -23.11 -1.92 48.06
CA ASN A 58 -24.51 -1.77 47.67
C ASN A 58 -25.43 -2.57 48.60
N GLN A 59 -25.01 -3.77 49.01
CA GLN A 59 -25.75 -4.55 50.00
C GLN A 59 -25.79 -3.85 51.35
N LEU A 60 -24.69 -3.20 51.74
CA LEU A 60 -24.62 -2.41 52.97
C LEU A 60 -25.58 -1.21 52.94
N TYR A 61 -25.60 -0.45 51.84
CA TYR A 61 -26.56 0.66 51.66
C TYR A 61 -28.01 0.18 51.73
N LYS A 62 -28.32 -0.91 51.01
CA LYS A 62 -29.67 -1.49 50.98
C LYS A 62 -30.12 -1.92 52.37
N LEU A 63 -29.27 -2.61 53.12
CA LEU A 63 -29.56 -3.07 54.47
C LEU A 63 -29.93 -1.90 55.42
N ILE A 64 -29.15 -0.82 55.39
CA ILE A 64 -29.37 0.34 56.25
C ILE A 64 -30.68 1.04 55.90
N ILE A 65 -30.96 1.24 54.60
CA ILE A 65 -32.21 1.84 54.12
C ILE A 65 -33.42 0.98 54.52
N GLU A 66 -33.36 -0.34 54.31
CA GLU A 66 -34.44 -1.25 54.66
C GLU A 66 -34.73 -1.25 56.16
N ARG A 67 -33.70 -1.30 57.01
CA ARG A 67 -33.87 -1.25 58.47
C ARG A 67 -34.47 0.06 58.94
N LYS A 68 -34.03 1.19 58.38
CA LYS A 68 -34.61 2.51 58.68
C LYS A 68 -36.07 2.61 58.22
N ALA A 69 -36.39 2.14 57.02
CA ALA A 69 -37.75 2.11 56.51
C ALA A 69 -38.67 1.23 57.39
N ASN A 70 -38.21 0.04 57.78
CA ASN A 70 -38.94 -0.88 58.65
C ASN A 70 -39.20 -0.27 60.04
N PHE A 71 -38.22 0.43 60.61
CA PHE A 71 -38.40 1.14 61.88
C PHE A 71 -39.36 2.33 61.77
N LEU A 72 -39.27 3.14 60.72
CA LEU A 72 -40.21 4.25 60.51
C LEU A 72 -41.65 3.75 60.33
N LYS A 73 -41.83 2.64 59.61
CA LYS A 73 -43.12 1.97 59.44
C LYS A 73 -43.66 1.41 60.77
N SER A 74 -42.80 0.80 61.59
CA SER A 74 -43.21 0.30 62.91
C SER A 74 -43.53 1.44 63.89
N LYS A 75 -42.87 2.59 63.76
CA LYS A 75 -43.12 3.79 64.58
C LYS A 75 -44.50 4.41 64.33
N THR A 76 -45.06 4.24 63.13
CA THR A 76 -46.41 4.71 62.80
C THR A 76 -47.51 3.77 63.28
N SER A 77 -47.19 2.59 63.82
CA SER A 77 -48.22 1.72 64.39
C SER A 77 -48.74 2.28 65.72
N ASP A 78 -50.03 2.06 65.99
CA ASP A 78 -50.70 2.43 67.25
C ASP A 78 -50.00 1.83 68.48
N TYR A 79 -49.21 0.77 68.26
CA TYR A 79 -48.46 0.05 69.29
C TYR A 79 -47.15 0.74 69.71
N SER A 80 -46.60 1.66 68.93
CA SER A 80 -45.49 2.52 69.38
C SER A 80 -45.91 3.43 70.55
N ILE A 81 -47.17 3.88 70.54
CA ILE A 81 -47.82 4.67 71.59
C ILE A 81 -48.07 3.77 72.80
N LEU A 82 -48.50 2.52 72.55
CA LEU A 82 -48.62 1.52 73.59
C LEU A 82 -47.29 1.31 74.29
N HIS A 83 -46.21 0.91 73.61
CA HIS A 83 -44.90 0.64 74.22
C HIS A 83 -44.38 1.80 75.08
N LYS A 84 -44.48 3.05 74.59
CA LYS A 84 -44.12 4.27 75.35
C LYS A 84 -44.95 4.44 76.63
N SER A 85 -46.23 4.10 76.56
CA SER A 85 -47.17 4.23 77.69
C SER A 85 -47.05 3.06 78.67
N TYR A 86 -47.03 1.82 78.16
CA TYR A 86 -46.94 0.55 78.89
C TYR A 86 -45.66 0.45 79.72
N GLY A 87 -44.50 0.81 79.15
CA GLY A 87 -43.21 0.73 79.83
C GLY A 87 -43.05 1.68 81.03
N SER A 88 -43.85 2.75 81.09
CA SER A 88 -43.89 3.69 82.22
C SER A 88 -44.89 3.28 83.31
N LEU A 89 -45.97 2.59 82.91
CA LEU A 89 -47.07 2.18 83.79
C LEU A 89 -46.74 0.88 84.55
N LEU A 90 -46.16 -0.14 83.90
CA LEU A 90 -45.83 -1.43 84.53
C LEU A 90 -44.64 -1.37 85.48
N ARG A 91 -43.62 -0.53 85.19
CA ARG A 91 -42.47 -0.32 86.10
C ARG A 91 -42.86 0.25 87.48
N ARG A 92 -44.11 0.69 87.64
CA ARG A 92 -44.68 1.27 88.87
C ARG A 92 -45.86 0.45 89.45
N MET A 93 -46.11 -0.74 88.90
CA MET A 93 -47.16 -1.63 89.38
C MET A 93 -46.61 -2.53 90.48
N ASP A 94 -47.02 -2.26 91.72
CA ASP A 94 -47.02 -3.28 92.77
C ASP A 94 -48.22 -4.20 92.54
N VAL A 95 -47.98 -5.51 92.67
CA VAL A 95 -48.99 -6.56 92.54
C VAL A 95 -50.05 -6.34 93.62
N GLY A 96 -51.25 -5.92 93.23
CA GLY A 96 -52.40 -5.69 94.14
C GLY A 96 -53.22 -4.43 93.88
N ASP A 97 -52.72 -3.49 93.08
CA ASP A 97 -53.38 -2.19 92.86
C ASP A 97 -54.34 -2.24 91.65
N SER A 98 -55.58 -2.70 91.89
CA SER A 98 -56.63 -2.89 90.87
C SER A 98 -56.95 -1.64 90.05
N GLU A 99 -56.75 -0.45 90.61
CA GLU A 99 -57.01 0.83 89.94
C GLU A 99 -55.96 1.13 88.85
N LYS A 100 -54.68 0.81 89.09
CA LYS A 100 -53.63 0.98 88.08
C LYS A 100 -53.79 0.00 86.92
N THR A 101 -54.17 -1.24 87.22
CA THR A 101 -54.44 -2.27 86.20
C THR A 101 -55.60 -1.88 85.31
N ALA A 102 -56.67 -1.34 85.89
CA ALA A 102 -57.81 -0.80 85.15
C ALA A 102 -57.41 0.37 84.23
N LYS A 103 -56.57 1.30 84.72
CA LYS A 103 -56.08 2.45 83.93
C LYS A 103 -55.23 2.01 82.73
N VAL A 104 -54.39 0.99 82.89
CA VAL A 104 -53.60 0.41 81.79
C VAL A 104 -54.53 -0.21 80.75
N MET A 105 -55.52 -1.00 81.19
CA MET A 105 -56.51 -1.60 80.29
C MET A 105 -57.36 -0.57 79.56
N LEU A 106 -57.70 0.54 80.20
CA LEU A 106 -58.47 1.60 79.55
C LEU A 106 -57.66 2.35 78.51
N LEU A 107 -56.40 2.64 78.82
CA LEU A 107 -55.48 3.21 77.85
C LEU A 107 -55.36 2.26 76.64
N PHE A 108 -55.31 0.95 76.91
CA PHE A 108 -55.31 -0.12 75.93
C PHE A 108 -56.52 -0.09 74.99
N PHE A 109 -57.74 -0.18 75.54
CA PHE A 109 -58.97 -0.16 74.75
C PHE A 109 -59.18 1.17 74.00
N THR A 110 -58.74 2.28 74.61
CA THR A 110 -58.82 3.62 73.99
C THR A 110 -57.89 3.75 72.79
N ILE A 111 -56.65 3.23 72.89
CA ILE A 111 -55.67 3.27 71.78
C ILE A 111 -56.16 2.44 70.59
N PHE A 112 -56.68 1.23 70.82
CA PHE A 112 -57.07 0.32 69.74
C PHE A 112 -58.52 0.45 69.27
N LYS A 113 -59.31 1.35 69.87
CA LYS A 113 -60.75 1.56 69.57
C LYS A 113 -61.54 0.23 69.53
N LYS A 114 -61.21 -0.72 70.40
CA LYS A 114 -61.87 -2.03 70.46
C LYS A 114 -62.98 -2.02 71.50
N ASP A 115 -64.10 -2.66 71.18
CA ASP A 115 -65.13 -2.97 72.16
C ASP A 115 -64.56 -3.88 73.25
N ILE A 116 -64.99 -3.64 74.49
CA ILE A 116 -64.50 -4.33 75.69
C ILE A 116 -64.85 -5.83 75.70
N PHE A 117 -65.71 -6.28 74.78
CA PHE A 117 -66.25 -7.64 74.70
C PHE A 117 -65.59 -8.52 73.61
N PHE A 118 -64.35 -8.23 73.21
CA PHE A 118 -63.64 -8.98 72.17
C PHE A 118 -63.06 -10.32 72.66
N GLU A 119 -62.86 -11.26 71.73
CA GLU A 119 -62.09 -12.50 72.00
C GLU A 119 -60.64 -12.15 72.36
N PHE A 120 -60.31 -12.32 73.63
CA PHE A 120 -59.09 -11.83 74.25
C PHE A 120 -57.82 -12.52 73.70
N GLU A 121 -57.93 -13.76 73.21
CA GLU A 121 -56.77 -14.56 72.79
C GLU A 121 -56.15 -14.13 71.46
N ASP A 122 -56.94 -13.90 70.41
CA ASP A 122 -56.40 -13.53 69.09
C ASP A 122 -55.86 -12.10 69.08
N PHE A 123 -56.51 -11.22 69.83
CA PHE A 123 -56.03 -9.87 70.06
C PHE A 123 -54.67 -9.86 70.78
N ASN A 124 -54.50 -10.69 71.82
CA ASN A 124 -53.22 -10.84 72.52
C ASN A 124 -52.08 -11.26 71.58
N LYS A 125 -52.33 -12.16 70.63
CA LYS A 125 -51.31 -12.56 69.65
C LYS A 125 -50.88 -11.40 68.76
N GLU A 126 -51.84 -10.64 68.23
CA GLU A 126 -51.57 -9.45 67.41
C GLU A 126 -50.70 -8.44 68.15
N ILE A 127 -51.04 -8.14 69.41
CA ILE A 127 -50.28 -7.22 70.27
C ILE A 127 -48.85 -7.72 70.50
N ILE A 128 -48.71 -9.00 70.84
CA ILE A 128 -47.41 -9.63 71.14
C ILE A 128 -46.50 -9.58 69.90
N GLU A 129 -47.06 -9.86 68.73
CA GLU A 129 -46.34 -9.80 67.45
C GLU A 129 -45.95 -8.37 67.07
N GLU A 130 -46.86 -7.41 67.21
CA GLU A 130 -46.61 -6.00 66.93
C GLU A 130 -45.53 -5.41 67.85
N VAL A 131 -45.57 -5.72 69.15
CA VAL A 131 -44.54 -5.30 70.12
C VAL A 131 -43.19 -5.92 69.78
N TYR A 132 -43.16 -7.21 69.44
CA TYR A 132 -41.95 -7.89 68.99
C TYR A 132 -41.36 -7.18 67.75
N ASN A 133 -42.19 -6.95 66.73
CA ASN A 133 -41.77 -6.32 65.47
C ASN A 133 -41.27 -4.88 65.67
N TYR A 134 -41.98 -4.06 66.45
CA TYR A 134 -41.53 -2.71 66.79
C TYR A 134 -40.16 -2.75 67.47
N LYS A 135 -40.01 -3.59 68.51
CA LYS A 135 -38.78 -3.63 69.31
C LYS A 135 -37.60 -4.17 68.49
N LYS A 136 -37.83 -5.21 67.70
CA LYS A 136 -36.81 -5.78 66.82
C LYS A 136 -36.32 -4.73 65.82
N ASN A 137 -37.22 -4.02 65.15
CA ASN A 137 -36.86 -2.99 64.18
C ASN A 137 -36.19 -1.77 64.81
N GLU A 138 -36.59 -1.37 66.02
CA GLU A 138 -35.92 -0.31 66.79
C GLU A 138 -34.45 -0.68 67.09
N ILE A 139 -34.19 -1.91 67.51
CA ILE A 139 -32.84 -2.37 67.81
C ILE A 139 -32.01 -2.47 66.53
N LEU A 140 -32.56 -3.06 65.46
CA LEU A 140 -31.86 -3.16 64.18
C LEU A 140 -31.50 -1.79 63.61
N TYR A 141 -32.38 -0.79 63.76
CA TYR A 141 -32.11 0.59 63.40
C TYR A 141 -30.97 1.20 64.25
N LEU A 142 -31.00 1.02 65.57
CA LEU A 142 -29.93 1.51 66.45
C LEU A 142 -28.58 0.86 66.13
N LEU A 143 -28.59 -0.43 65.78
CA LEU A 143 -27.38 -1.16 65.37
C LEU A 143 -26.82 -0.67 64.02
N CYS A 144 -27.60 -0.01 63.17
CA CYS A 144 -27.07 0.62 61.96
C CYS A 144 -26.06 1.73 62.28
N VAL A 145 -26.23 2.46 63.39
CA VAL A 145 -25.24 3.46 63.85
C VAL A 145 -23.89 2.78 64.08
N ASN A 146 -23.89 1.66 64.79
CA ASN A 146 -22.67 0.89 65.04
C ASN A 146 -22.03 0.35 63.76
N ILE A 147 -22.84 -0.06 62.77
CA ILE A 147 -22.32 -0.51 61.47
C ILE A 147 -21.66 0.64 60.72
N ILE A 148 -22.31 1.81 60.68
CA ILE A 148 -21.78 3.03 60.05
C ILE A 148 -20.46 3.43 60.72
N ASP A 149 -20.43 3.47 62.05
CA ASP A 149 -19.23 3.82 62.81
C ASP A 149 -18.10 2.82 62.58
N TYR A 150 -18.41 1.52 62.56
CA TYR A 150 -17.42 0.48 62.24
C TYR A 150 -16.82 0.70 60.85
N PHE A 151 -17.66 0.93 59.83
CA PHE A 151 -17.20 1.15 58.47
C PHE A 151 -16.38 2.44 58.33
N ASN A 152 -16.83 3.51 58.95
CA ASN A 152 -16.17 4.82 58.89
C ASN A 152 -14.84 4.87 59.64
N ASN A 153 -14.63 4.01 60.64
CA ASN A 153 -13.37 3.96 61.38
C ASN A 153 -12.33 3.01 60.79
N ASP A 154 -12.68 2.23 59.75
CA ASP A 154 -11.69 1.44 59.02
C ASP A 154 -10.80 2.36 58.15
N ILE A 155 -9.49 2.24 58.33
CA ILE A 155 -8.48 3.01 57.60
C ILE A 155 -8.48 2.67 56.11
N ASN A 156 -8.90 1.45 55.75
CA ASN A 156 -8.91 1.00 54.36
C ASN A 156 -10.10 1.55 53.57
N ASN A 157 -11.10 2.12 54.25
CA ASN A 157 -12.29 2.66 53.62
C ASN A 157 -12.08 4.12 53.20
N THR A 158 -11.95 4.31 51.88
CA THR A 158 -11.80 5.61 51.23
C THR A 158 -13.11 6.40 51.19
N ILE A 159 -14.25 5.71 51.25
CA ILE A 159 -15.58 6.30 51.27
C ILE A 159 -16.11 6.29 52.70
N LYS A 160 -16.64 7.42 53.17
CA LYS A 160 -17.34 7.50 54.46
C LYS A 160 -18.84 7.45 54.25
N LEU A 161 -19.51 6.58 54.99
CA LEU A 161 -20.95 6.47 55.04
C LEU A 161 -21.56 7.68 55.77
N PRO A 162 -22.70 8.21 55.31
CA PRO A 162 -23.39 9.28 55.99
C PRO A 162 -23.99 8.88 57.34
N SER A 163 -24.44 9.87 58.10
CA SER A 163 -25.23 9.66 59.32
C SER A 163 -26.57 8.96 59.02
N ILE A 164 -27.11 8.24 60.02
CA ILE A 164 -28.35 7.47 59.83
C ILE A 164 -29.57 8.36 59.60
N GLU A 165 -29.57 9.60 60.10
CA GLU A 165 -30.69 10.53 60.06
C GLU A 165 -31.06 10.94 58.62
N ASN A 166 -30.05 11.23 57.78
CA ASN A 166 -30.21 11.66 56.38
C ASN A 166 -29.60 10.69 55.38
N PHE A 167 -29.38 9.44 55.80
CA PHE A 167 -28.61 8.44 55.07
C PHE A 167 -28.97 8.32 53.58
N GLU A 168 -30.25 8.30 53.23
CA GLU A 168 -30.73 8.15 51.85
C GLU A 168 -30.34 9.33 50.96
N ILE A 169 -30.54 10.54 51.47
CA ILE A 169 -30.28 11.78 50.73
C ILE A 169 -28.78 11.97 50.56
N ASP A 170 -28.03 11.81 51.64
CA ASP A 170 -26.58 12.01 51.63
C ASP A 170 -25.88 10.93 50.80
N THR A 171 -26.37 9.68 50.85
CA THR A 171 -25.88 8.59 49.98
C THR A 171 -26.17 8.91 48.51
N PHE A 172 -27.36 9.41 48.19
CA PHE A 172 -27.70 9.82 46.83
C PHE A 172 -26.76 10.93 46.33
N LEU A 173 -26.53 11.97 47.13
CA LEU A 173 -25.62 13.08 46.78
C LEU A 173 -24.18 12.61 46.61
N LEU A 174 -23.70 11.71 47.46
CA LEU A 174 -22.38 11.11 47.36
C LEU A 174 -22.24 10.32 46.05
N LEU A 175 -23.20 9.46 45.72
CA LEU A 175 -23.21 8.68 44.48
C LEU A 175 -23.31 9.58 43.24
N GLU A 176 -24.08 10.67 43.30
CA GLU A 176 -24.19 11.64 42.21
C GLU A 176 -22.87 12.40 41.99
N THR A 177 -22.17 12.75 43.08
CA THR A 177 -20.86 13.41 43.01
C THR A 177 -19.82 12.50 42.37
N LEU A 178 -19.74 11.25 42.82
CA LEU A 178 -18.84 10.24 42.24
C LEU A 178 -19.15 10.01 40.75
N ARG A 179 -20.43 9.99 40.36
CA ARG A 179 -20.83 9.89 38.96
C ARG A 179 -20.34 11.08 38.14
N LYS A 180 -20.53 12.30 38.63
CA LYS A 180 -20.07 13.53 37.95
C LYS A 180 -18.56 13.57 37.79
N GLU A 181 -17.80 13.16 38.80
CA GLU A 181 -16.33 13.05 38.73
C GLU A 181 -15.88 12.04 37.67
N GLN A 182 -16.58 10.89 37.59
CA GLN A 182 -16.30 9.87 36.59
C GLN A 182 -16.65 10.34 35.16
N GLU A 183 -17.76 11.06 34.99
CA GLU A 183 -18.15 11.69 33.72
C GLU A 183 -17.12 12.76 33.28
N ALA A 184 -16.63 13.58 34.22
CA ALA A 184 -15.62 14.61 33.94
C ALA A 184 -14.29 13.99 33.50
N SER A 185 -13.82 12.96 34.21
CA SER A 185 -12.61 12.20 33.82
C SER A 185 -12.75 11.54 32.45
N SER A 186 -13.91 10.94 32.17
CA SER A 186 -14.19 10.33 30.86
C SER A 186 -14.18 11.35 29.72
N LYS A 187 -14.68 12.56 29.98
CA LYS A 187 -14.67 13.66 29.01
C LYS A 187 -13.25 14.15 28.72
N GLU A 188 -12.40 14.28 29.74
CA GLU A 188 -11.00 14.68 29.55
C GLU A 188 -10.22 13.66 28.70
N VAL A 189 -10.47 12.37 28.88
CA VAL A 189 -9.90 11.30 28.04
C VAL A 189 -10.37 11.42 26.60
N LEU A 190 -11.67 11.67 26.39
CA LEU A 190 -12.23 11.86 25.06
C LEU A 190 -11.61 13.07 24.34
N ASP A 191 -11.50 14.20 25.05
CA ASP A 191 -10.93 15.44 24.52
C ASP A 191 -9.46 15.24 24.08
N LYS A 192 -8.64 14.56 24.90
CA LYS A 192 -7.26 14.18 24.55
C LYS A 192 -7.21 13.26 23.32
N GLN A 193 -8.18 12.36 23.17
CA GLN A 193 -8.22 11.45 22.03
C GLN A 193 -8.58 12.18 20.72
N THR A 194 -9.47 13.17 20.77
CA THR A 194 -9.71 14.10 19.65
C THR A 194 -8.45 14.87 19.27
N GLU A 195 -7.72 15.43 20.24
CA GLU A 195 -6.47 16.16 19.98
C GLU A 195 -5.41 15.28 19.30
N ILE A 196 -5.25 14.02 19.74
CA ILE A 196 -4.35 13.05 19.11
C ILE A 196 -4.76 12.78 17.65
N ASN A 197 -6.05 12.64 17.38
CA ASN A 197 -6.55 12.40 16.03
C ASN A 197 -6.30 13.61 15.10
N GLU A 198 -6.49 14.84 15.59
CA GLU A 198 -6.19 16.05 14.82
C GLU A 198 -4.70 16.16 14.47
N ILE A 199 -3.83 15.85 15.44
CA ILE A 199 -2.37 15.81 15.22
C ILE A 199 -2.03 14.75 14.17
N ARG A 200 -2.59 13.54 14.29
CA ARG A 200 -2.39 12.44 13.34
C ARG A 200 -2.80 12.83 11.91
N ASP A 201 -3.96 13.45 11.74
CA ASP A 201 -4.45 13.89 10.43
C ASP A 201 -3.56 14.96 9.80
N LYS A 202 -3.04 15.88 10.62
CA LYS A 202 -2.08 16.90 10.17
C LYS A 202 -0.79 16.25 9.65
N TYR A 203 -0.25 15.25 10.37
CA TYR A 203 0.94 14.53 9.92
C TYR A 203 0.68 13.67 8.67
N HIS A 204 -0.45 12.97 8.58
CA HIS A 204 -0.80 12.21 7.37
C HIS A 204 -0.93 13.11 6.14
N LYS A 205 -1.56 14.28 6.26
CA LYS A 205 -1.65 15.26 5.16
C LYS A 205 -0.26 15.71 4.69
N LYS A 206 0.64 16.01 5.64
CA LYS A 206 2.02 16.42 5.35
C LYS A 206 2.81 15.32 4.63
N ILE A 207 2.79 14.08 5.14
CA ILE A 207 3.47 12.94 4.52
C ILE A 207 2.96 12.67 3.10
N ASN A 208 1.64 12.74 2.90
CA ASN A 208 1.04 12.52 1.58
C ASN A 208 1.40 13.62 0.58
N GLN A 209 1.49 14.89 1.01
CA GLN A 209 1.95 15.98 0.15
C GLN A 209 3.43 15.83 -0.22
N GLU A 210 4.30 15.64 0.77
CA GLU A 210 5.75 15.46 0.54
C GLU A 210 6.02 14.22 -0.33
N GLY A 211 5.32 13.12 -0.09
CA GLY A 211 5.42 11.90 -0.91
C GLY A 211 5.00 12.12 -2.37
N ARG A 212 3.90 12.86 -2.60
CA ARG A 212 3.42 13.18 -3.96
C ARG A 212 4.39 14.09 -4.71
N GLU A 213 4.94 15.11 -4.05
CA GLU A 213 5.94 15.98 -4.66
C GLU A 213 7.22 15.22 -5.02
N LYS A 214 7.68 14.33 -4.14
CA LYS A 214 8.87 13.51 -4.39
C LYS A 214 8.68 12.56 -5.57
N ILE A 215 7.50 11.92 -5.69
CA ILE A 215 7.15 11.08 -6.85
C ILE A 215 7.13 11.90 -8.14
N LYS A 216 6.55 13.11 -8.11
CA LYS A 216 6.49 13.99 -9.27
C LYS A 216 7.89 14.40 -9.75
N ASN A 217 8.78 14.76 -8.82
CA ASN A 217 10.16 15.13 -9.16
C ASN A 217 10.94 13.95 -9.77
N LEU A 218 10.85 12.76 -9.16
CA LEU A 218 11.48 11.55 -9.70
C LEU A 218 10.95 11.18 -11.10
N SER A 219 9.65 11.37 -11.35
CA SER A 219 9.06 11.14 -12.67
C SER A 219 9.59 12.11 -13.73
N ASN A 220 9.84 13.37 -13.36
CA ASN A 220 10.43 14.35 -14.26
C ASN A 220 11.90 14.02 -14.57
N GLU A 221 12.69 13.67 -13.55
CA GLU A 221 14.09 13.24 -13.74
C GLU A 221 14.19 12.01 -14.66
N LEU A 222 13.30 11.03 -14.50
CA LEU A 222 13.23 9.85 -15.38
C LEU A 222 12.90 10.22 -16.83
N PHE A 223 12.03 11.21 -17.03
CA PHE A 223 11.66 11.68 -18.37
C PHE A 223 12.83 12.38 -19.06
N GLU A 224 13.55 13.24 -18.33
CA GLU A 224 14.76 13.93 -18.83
C GLU A 224 15.85 12.93 -19.21
N LEU A 225 16.16 11.96 -18.33
CA LEU A 225 17.12 10.89 -18.60
C LEU A 225 16.77 10.07 -19.85
N ASN A 226 15.48 9.77 -20.06
CA ASN A 226 15.04 9.02 -21.23
C ASN A 226 15.15 9.86 -22.52
N SER A 227 14.88 11.16 -22.45
CA SER A 227 15.09 12.09 -23.55
C SER A 227 16.57 12.17 -23.96
N ASP A 228 17.47 12.29 -22.98
CA ASP A 228 18.91 12.33 -23.23
C ASP A 228 19.41 11.01 -23.84
N TYR A 229 18.91 9.87 -23.35
CA TYR A 229 19.24 8.56 -23.92
C TYR A 229 18.81 8.42 -25.40
N ILE A 230 17.62 8.92 -25.75
CA ILE A 230 17.13 8.91 -27.13
C ILE A 230 18.05 9.77 -28.01
N LYS A 231 18.43 10.96 -27.56
CA LYS A 231 19.31 11.87 -28.29
C LYS A 231 20.70 11.28 -28.53
N SER A 232 21.32 10.71 -27.49
CA SER A 232 22.64 10.05 -27.63
C SER A 232 22.59 8.85 -28.58
N LYS A 233 21.46 8.13 -28.63
CA LYS A 233 21.27 7.01 -29.57
C LYS A 233 21.19 7.47 -31.03
N GLU A 234 20.61 8.64 -31.29
CA GLU A 234 20.58 9.24 -32.64
C GLU A 234 21.97 9.72 -33.05
N GLU A 235 22.70 10.42 -32.18
CA GLU A 235 24.08 10.87 -32.44
C GLU A 235 25.04 9.70 -32.74
N LEU A 236 24.87 8.56 -32.06
CA LEU A 236 25.61 7.31 -32.32
C LEU A 236 25.31 6.69 -33.69
N LYS A 237 24.05 6.77 -34.15
CA LYS A 237 23.67 6.28 -35.48
C LYS A 237 24.33 7.11 -36.58
N ASP A 238 24.34 8.42 -36.42
CA ASP A 238 24.92 9.35 -37.39
C ASP A 238 26.45 9.16 -37.47
N SER A 239 27.11 9.04 -36.32
CA SER A 239 28.55 8.77 -36.25
C SER A 239 28.94 7.44 -36.94
N LEU A 240 28.11 6.40 -36.84
CA LEU A 240 28.33 5.12 -37.52
C LEU A 240 28.18 5.21 -39.05
N PHE A 241 27.33 6.12 -39.52
CA PHE A 241 27.17 6.39 -40.95
C PHE A 241 28.42 7.09 -41.52
N ASP A 242 28.92 8.12 -40.83
CA ASP A 242 30.11 8.87 -41.24
C ASP A 242 31.37 7.99 -41.30
N ILE A 243 31.55 7.08 -40.33
CA ILE A 243 32.65 6.11 -40.34
C ILE A 243 32.61 5.21 -41.58
N LYS A 244 31.41 4.80 -42.03
CA LYS A 244 31.27 3.98 -43.25
C LYS A 244 31.61 4.79 -44.50
N LEU A 245 31.24 6.05 -44.55
CA LEU A 245 31.55 6.95 -45.67
C LEU A 245 33.07 7.17 -45.80
N LEU A 246 33.74 7.51 -44.70
CA LEU A 246 35.19 7.75 -44.66
C LEU A 246 36.01 6.53 -45.07
N LYS A 247 35.59 5.32 -44.68
CA LYS A 247 36.24 4.08 -45.16
C LYS A 247 36.17 3.95 -46.68
N LYS A 248 35.02 4.27 -47.27
CA LYS A 248 34.79 4.20 -48.72
C LYS A 248 35.65 5.22 -49.48
N GLU A 249 35.79 6.43 -48.94
CA GLU A 249 36.64 7.48 -49.53
C GLU A 249 38.14 7.13 -49.43
N LYS A 250 38.58 6.59 -48.29
CA LYS A 250 39.97 6.11 -48.13
C LYS A 250 40.32 5.06 -49.19
N ASP A 251 39.46 4.07 -49.40
CA ASP A 251 39.70 2.99 -50.36
C ASP A 251 39.77 3.52 -51.80
N TYR A 252 38.96 4.53 -52.12
CA TYR A 252 39.02 5.23 -53.41
C TYR A 252 40.34 5.97 -53.62
N LEU A 253 40.79 6.77 -52.63
CA LEU A 253 42.03 7.55 -52.72
C LEU A 253 43.28 6.67 -52.81
N PHE A 254 43.30 5.55 -52.09
CA PHE A 254 44.39 4.57 -52.16
C PHE A 254 44.54 4.00 -53.57
N ASN A 255 43.42 3.60 -54.18
CA ASN A 255 43.40 3.09 -55.56
C ASN A 255 43.78 4.16 -56.61
N TYR A 256 43.49 5.43 -56.33
CA TYR A 256 43.87 6.54 -57.21
C TYR A 256 45.38 6.82 -57.19
N ASN A 257 46.01 6.79 -56.01
CA ASN A 257 47.45 7.10 -55.87
C ASN A 257 48.37 6.04 -56.47
N ILE A 258 48.00 4.75 -56.40
CA ILE A 258 48.78 3.66 -57.01
C ILE A 258 48.90 3.83 -58.54
N LYS A 259 47.95 4.52 -59.18
CA LYS A 259 47.91 4.69 -60.64
C LYS A 259 48.72 5.88 -61.17
N ARG A 260 49.47 6.60 -60.32
CA ARG A 260 50.06 7.91 -60.64
C ARG A 260 51.58 7.98 -60.67
N GLU A 261 52.34 6.90 -60.53
CA GLU A 261 53.80 6.99 -60.71
C GLU A 261 54.15 7.28 -62.19
N PRO A 262 54.86 8.38 -62.49
CA PRO A 262 55.23 8.74 -63.86
C PRO A 262 56.51 8.00 -64.29
N LEU A 263 56.41 7.16 -65.32
CA LEU A 263 57.57 6.68 -66.08
C LEU A 263 57.83 7.62 -67.27
N TYR A 264 59.08 8.09 -67.40
CA TYR A 264 59.57 8.94 -68.48
C TYR A 264 59.50 8.19 -69.83
N VAL A 265 58.87 8.79 -70.86
CA VAL A 265 58.75 8.20 -72.21
C VAL A 265 59.88 8.73 -73.11
N ILE A 266 60.81 7.86 -73.51
CA ILE A 266 61.82 8.10 -74.56
C ILE A 266 61.40 7.28 -75.79
N GLN A 267 60.51 7.79 -76.66
CA GLN A 267 59.98 6.99 -77.77
C GLN A 267 59.55 7.86 -78.96
N PHE A 268 60.40 8.02 -79.97
CA PHE A 268 59.91 8.36 -81.32
C PHE A 268 60.61 7.61 -82.47
N ASP A 269 61.75 6.95 -82.26
CA ASP A 269 62.50 6.35 -83.39
C ASP A 269 62.25 4.84 -83.63
N ASN A 270 61.69 4.09 -82.67
CA ASN A 270 61.68 2.61 -82.71
C ASN A 270 60.27 1.96 -82.63
N THR A 271 59.22 2.66 -83.06
CA THR A 271 57.85 2.08 -83.05
C THR A 271 57.61 1.17 -84.26
N VAL A 272 56.87 0.07 -84.06
CA VAL A 272 56.56 -0.89 -85.16
C VAL A 272 55.54 -0.35 -86.18
N TRP A 273 54.97 0.82 -85.92
CA TRP A 273 54.06 1.55 -86.81
C TRP A 273 54.79 2.61 -87.65
N GLY A 274 56.10 2.80 -87.44
CA GLY A 274 56.90 3.81 -88.11
C GLY A 274 56.47 5.22 -87.73
N ASP A 275 56.38 6.13 -88.71
CA ASP A 275 55.90 7.49 -88.52
C ASP A 275 54.38 7.58 -88.29
N ASN A 276 53.66 6.46 -88.34
CA ASN A 276 52.20 6.39 -88.19
C ASN A 276 51.74 6.39 -86.72
N PHE A 277 52.37 7.21 -85.89
CA PHE A 277 52.03 7.40 -84.48
C PHE A 277 50.57 7.88 -84.25
N PRO A 278 50.01 8.78 -85.09
CA PRO A 278 48.60 9.15 -85.00
C PRO A 278 47.64 7.96 -85.17
N ALA A 279 47.97 7.00 -86.05
CA ALA A 279 47.20 5.77 -86.24
C ALA A 279 47.24 4.87 -84.99
N LEU A 280 48.42 4.70 -84.39
CA LEU A 280 48.58 3.96 -83.14
C LEU A 280 47.75 4.57 -81.99
N LYS A 281 47.63 5.90 -81.95
CA LYS A 281 46.84 6.61 -80.95
C LYS A 281 45.34 6.41 -81.11
N VAL A 282 44.86 6.33 -82.35
CA VAL A 282 43.46 5.98 -82.63
C VAL A 282 43.17 4.55 -82.21
N PHE A 283 44.08 3.61 -82.49
CA PHE A 283 43.94 2.23 -82.04
C PHE A 283 43.95 2.11 -80.50
N TYR A 284 44.85 2.82 -79.81
CA TYR A 284 44.84 2.88 -78.34
C TYR A 284 43.52 3.40 -77.79
N LYS A 285 43.05 4.53 -78.32
CA LYS A 285 41.82 5.15 -77.85
C LYS A 285 40.63 4.20 -78.04
N PHE A 286 40.58 3.50 -79.17
CA PHE A 286 39.59 2.45 -79.39
C PHE A 286 39.66 1.35 -78.33
N LEU A 287 40.85 0.79 -78.08
CA LEU A 287 41.00 -0.25 -77.07
C LEU A 287 40.64 0.24 -75.65
N PHE A 288 40.95 1.49 -75.32
CA PHE A 288 40.68 2.07 -74.02
C PHE A 288 39.19 2.40 -73.81
N ASP A 289 38.57 3.07 -74.78
CA ASP A 289 37.15 3.48 -74.72
C ASP A 289 36.21 2.26 -74.66
N TYR A 290 36.61 1.15 -75.27
CA TYR A 290 35.89 -0.12 -75.23
C TYR A 290 36.40 -1.09 -74.14
N TYR A 291 37.23 -0.62 -73.20
CA TYR A 291 37.72 -1.35 -72.03
C TYR A 291 38.51 -2.65 -72.31
N TYR A 292 39.18 -2.73 -73.46
CA TYR A 292 40.08 -3.83 -73.82
C TYR A 292 41.40 -3.76 -73.05
N ILE A 293 41.81 -2.55 -72.68
CA ILE A 293 42.98 -2.26 -71.87
C ILE A 293 42.58 -1.27 -70.78
N ASP A 294 43.26 -1.32 -69.63
CA ASP A 294 43.02 -0.45 -68.47
C ASP A 294 44.26 0.36 -68.05
N PHE A 295 45.27 0.37 -68.92
CA PHE A 295 46.53 1.07 -68.72
C PHE A 295 46.70 2.27 -69.67
N ASN A 296 47.62 3.16 -69.29
CA ASN A 296 47.77 4.47 -69.92
C ASN A 296 48.51 4.41 -71.28
N TRP A 297 48.39 5.50 -72.03
CA TRP A 297 48.98 5.67 -73.37
C TRP A 297 50.49 5.44 -73.39
N SER A 298 51.21 6.00 -72.41
CA SER A 298 52.68 5.92 -72.32
C SER A 298 53.19 4.48 -72.20
N PHE A 299 52.49 3.64 -71.42
CA PHE A 299 52.80 2.23 -71.31
C PHE A 299 52.45 1.49 -72.61
N PHE A 300 51.28 1.79 -73.18
CA PHE A 300 50.85 1.18 -74.45
C PHE A 300 51.83 1.45 -75.59
N THR A 301 52.31 2.69 -75.77
CA THR A 301 53.27 3.03 -76.82
C THR A 301 54.62 2.35 -76.60
N TYR A 302 55.07 2.23 -75.35
CA TYR A 302 56.29 1.52 -75.01
C TYR A 302 56.22 0.06 -75.45
N THR A 303 55.12 -0.61 -75.12
CA THR A 303 54.92 -2.02 -75.46
C THR A 303 54.89 -2.25 -76.97
N MET A 304 54.46 -1.25 -77.74
CA MET A 304 54.40 -1.27 -79.20
C MET A 304 55.73 -0.87 -79.88
N THR A 305 56.84 -0.79 -79.14
CA THR A 305 58.18 -0.69 -79.73
C THR A 305 58.75 -2.06 -80.12
N THR A 306 59.73 -2.07 -81.03
CA THR A 306 60.47 -3.29 -81.40
C THR A 306 61.25 -3.89 -80.22
N GLU A 307 61.69 -3.05 -79.28
CA GLU A 307 62.57 -3.43 -78.17
C GLU A 307 61.83 -3.98 -76.95
N SER A 308 60.62 -3.51 -76.69
CA SER A 308 59.86 -3.97 -75.52
C SER A 308 59.65 -5.49 -75.62
N LYS A 309 59.71 -6.18 -74.47
CA LYS A 309 59.35 -7.60 -74.34
C LYS A 309 57.99 -7.78 -73.67
N ASP A 310 57.34 -6.69 -73.31
CA ASP A 310 56.07 -6.71 -72.61
C ASP A 310 54.97 -7.19 -73.56
N VAL A 311 53.98 -7.84 -72.96
CA VAL A 311 52.85 -8.46 -73.66
C VAL A 311 51.57 -7.77 -73.20
N ILE A 312 50.78 -7.30 -74.15
CA ILE A 312 49.48 -6.69 -73.89
C ILE A 312 48.42 -7.78 -73.83
N ASN A 313 47.75 -7.91 -72.69
CA ASN A 313 46.58 -8.76 -72.59
C ASN A 313 45.31 -7.95 -72.89
N LEU A 314 44.62 -8.29 -73.98
CA LEU A 314 43.34 -7.69 -74.35
C LEU A 314 42.21 -8.42 -73.62
N ASN A 315 41.42 -7.67 -72.86
CA ASN A 315 40.23 -8.17 -72.19
C ASN A 315 39.03 -8.09 -73.15
N ILE A 316 38.47 -9.24 -73.53
CA ILE A 316 37.29 -9.28 -74.41
C ILE A 316 36.06 -8.93 -73.58
N LYS A 317 35.56 -7.70 -73.72
CA LYS A 317 34.30 -7.29 -73.07
C LYS A 317 33.15 -7.06 -74.04
N ILE A 318 33.42 -6.61 -75.27
CA ILE A 318 32.39 -6.06 -76.17
C ILE A 318 32.28 -6.85 -77.48
N ILE A 319 33.37 -7.05 -78.20
CA ILE A 319 33.46 -7.86 -79.43
C ILE A 319 34.01 -9.25 -79.12
N ASN A 320 33.55 -10.30 -79.82
CA ASN A 320 33.94 -11.68 -79.56
C ASN A 320 35.34 -12.02 -80.12
N LYS A 321 35.77 -13.27 -79.90
CA LYS A 321 37.10 -13.76 -80.31
C LYS A 321 37.35 -13.65 -81.82
N GLY A 322 36.33 -13.91 -82.65
CA GLY A 322 36.42 -13.79 -84.11
C GLY A 322 36.51 -12.34 -84.58
N GLU A 323 35.71 -11.46 -83.97
CA GLU A 323 35.73 -10.00 -84.22
C GLU A 323 37.06 -9.38 -83.81
N THR A 324 37.64 -9.83 -82.69
CA THR A 324 38.98 -9.42 -82.24
C THR A 324 40.06 -9.91 -83.19
N GLY A 325 39.93 -11.13 -83.73
CA GLY A 325 40.81 -11.65 -84.78
C GLY A 325 40.74 -10.80 -86.06
N TYR A 326 39.54 -10.38 -86.47
CA TYR A 326 39.35 -9.50 -87.62
C TYR A 326 39.97 -8.12 -87.40
N LEU A 327 39.73 -7.50 -86.24
CA LEU A 327 40.37 -6.25 -85.84
C LEU A 327 41.90 -6.34 -85.93
N LEU A 328 42.49 -7.42 -85.42
CA LEU A 328 43.94 -7.59 -85.46
C LEU A 328 44.46 -7.90 -86.87
N PHE A 329 43.67 -8.54 -87.72
CA PHE A 329 44.02 -8.83 -89.11
C PHE A 329 44.13 -7.56 -89.95
N ILE A 330 43.10 -6.71 -89.93
CA ILE A 330 43.04 -5.50 -90.77
C ILE A 330 44.10 -4.46 -90.38
N LEU A 331 44.62 -4.49 -89.15
CA LEU A 331 45.66 -3.57 -88.71
C LEU A 331 47.03 -3.87 -89.30
N LYS A 332 47.25 -5.07 -89.88
CA LYS A 332 48.53 -5.51 -90.47
C LYS A 332 49.11 -4.50 -91.46
N GLU A 333 48.26 -3.88 -92.25
CA GLU A 333 48.65 -2.99 -93.36
C GLU A 333 49.30 -1.70 -92.87
N PHE A 334 49.08 -1.31 -91.61
CA PHE A 334 49.63 -0.07 -91.03
C PHE A 334 50.98 -0.26 -90.33
N PHE A 335 51.54 -1.46 -90.34
CA PHE A 335 52.86 -1.75 -89.75
C PHE A 335 53.96 -1.53 -90.78
N VAL A 336 55.16 -1.13 -90.32
CA VAL A 336 56.33 -0.99 -91.21
C VAL A 336 56.61 -2.31 -91.92
N SER A 337 57.12 -2.23 -93.16
CA SER A 337 57.30 -3.38 -94.06
C SER A 337 58.11 -4.53 -93.44
N SER A 338 59.09 -4.22 -92.59
CA SER A 338 59.90 -5.20 -91.86
C SER A 338 59.09 -6.06 -90.88
N ILE A 339 58.03 -5.50 -90.29
CA ILE A 339 57.12 -6.21 -89.39
C ILE A 339 55.95 -6.82 -90.15
N SER A 340 55.46 -6.16 -91.21
CA SER A 340 54.30 -6.65 -91.99
C SER A 340 54.51 -8.05 -92.59
N ASN A 341 55.74 -8.37 -93.03
CA ASN A 341 56.08 -9.70 -93.57
C ASN A 341 56.00 -10.83 -92.53
N ASP A 342 56.30 -10.53 -91.26
CA ASP A 342 56.30 -11.47 -90.13
C ASP A 342 55.19 -11.15 -89.10
N TYR A 343 54.16 -10.41 -89.53
CA TYR A 343 53.21 -9.73 -88.65
C TYR A 343 52.59 -10.63 -87.58
N PHE A 344 52.08 -11.81 -87.96
CA PHE A 344 51.42 -12.72 -87.01
C PHE A 344 52.39 -13.36 -86.01
N LYS A 345 53.66 -13.53 -86.41
CA LYS A 345 54.72 -14.02 -85.52
C LYS A 345 55.16 -12.94 -84.54
N TRP A 346 55.13 -11.67 -84.94
CA TRP A 346 55.34 -10.54 -84.05
C TRP A 346 54.16 -10.37 -83.09
N LEU A 347 52.93 -10.38 -83.61
CA LEU A 347 51.70 -10.18 -82.87
C LEU A 347 51.47 -11.24 -81.78
N SER A 348 51.75 -12.51 -82.07
CA SER A 348 51.65 -13.61 -81.09
C SER A 348 52.61 -13.50 -79.90
N LYS A 349 53.70 -12.74 -80.04
CA LYS A 349 54.63 -12.44 -78.94
C LYS A 349 54.24 -11.21 -78.14
N LYS A 350 53.33 -10.39 -78.66
CA LYS A 350 53.06 -9.03 -78.19
C LYS A 350 51.66 -8.84 -77.64
N ILE A 351 50.71 -9.63 -78.12
CA ILE A 351 49.32 -9.55 -77.68
C ILE A 351 48.87 -10.95 -77.25
N THR A 352 48.23 -10.99 -76.08
CA THR A 352 47.41 -12.10 -75.61
C THR A 352 45.97 -11.65 -75.50
N ILE A 353 45.03 -12.60 -75.52
CA ILE A 353 43.60 -12.33 -75.41
C ILE A 353 43.09 -13.13 -74.23
N GLU A 354 42.59 -12.45 -73.20
CA GLU A 354 42.20 -13.04 -71.90
C GLU A 354 43.27 -14.01 -71.34
N GLY A 355 44.54 -13.63 -71.50
CA GLY A 355 45.71 -14.39 -71.04
C GLY A 355 46.15 -15.52 -71.98
N GLN A 356 45.44 -15.76 -73.09
CA GLN A 356 45.80 -16.80 -74.05
C GLN A 356 46.72 -16.26 -75.16
N ASN A 357 47.78 -17.01 -75.48
CA ASN A 357 48.67 -16.72 -76.60
C ASN A 357 47.91 -16.82 -77.92
N ILE A 358 48.12 -15.84 -78.79
CA ILE A 358 47.50 -15.86 -80.10
C ILE A 358 48.26 -16.84 -81.00
N ASN A 359 47.56 -17.84 -81.53
CA ASN A 359 48.13 -18.88 -82.39
C ASN A 359 47.60 -18.75 -83.83
N LYS A 360 48.06 -19.64 -84.72
CA LYS A 360 47.68 -19.64 -86.14
C LYS A 360 46.15 -19.72 -86.33
N SER A 361 45.39 -20.32 -85.41
CA SER A 361 43.93 -20.42 -85.56
C SER A 361 43.18 -19.11 -85.36
N PHE A 362 43.82 -18.04 -84.87
CA PHE A 362 43.24 -16.70 -84.82
C PHE A 362 43.39 -15.92 -86.13
N TYR A 363 44.30 -16.35 -87.01
CA TYR A 363 44.69 -15.61 -88.22
C TYR A 363 44.61 -16.43 -89.51
N ASP A 364 44.51 -17.76 -89.43
CA ASP A 364 44.09 -18.59 -90.55
C ASP A 364 42.69 -18.09 -90.94
N GLY A 365 42.55 -17.52 -92.13
CA GLY A 365 41.31 -16.96 -92.68
C GLY A 365 40.13 -17.93 -92.78
N LYS A 366 40.16 -19.06 -92.07
CA LYS A 366 39.09 -20.04 -91.90
C LYS A 366 38.18 -19.77 -90.70
N ILE A 367 38.41 -18.71 -89.91
CA ILE A 367 37.33 -18.15 -89.06
C ILE A 367 36.15 -17.67 -89.93
N TRP A 368 36.34 -17.55 -91.24
CA TRP A 368 35.34 -17.09 -92.20
C TRP A 368 34.47 -18.18 -92.79
N ASP A 369 34.71 -19.48 -92.53
CA ASP A 369 34.06 -20.54 -93.31
C ASP A 369 33.77 -21.81 -92.49
N SER A 370 32.79 -21.75 -91.59
CA SER A 370 31.83 -22.84 -91.24
C SER A 370 31.05 -22.53 -89.94
N SER A 371 29.77 -22.18 -90.11
CA SER A 371 28.64 -22.52 -89.21
C SER A 371 28.70 -22.29 -87.68
N GLN A 372 29.54 -21.39 -87.14
CA GLN A 372 29.37 -20.90 -85.77
C GLN A 372 29.45 -19.37 -85.68
N ASN A 373 28.28 -18.76 -85.41
CA ASN A 373 28.03 -17.34 -85.12
C ASN A 373 28.71 -16.34 -86.06
N PHE A 374 27.98 -15.92 -87.10
CA PHE A 374 28.30 -14.68 -87.79
C PHE A 374 28.53 -13.56 -86.76
N PRO A 375 29.58 -12.75 -86.91
CA PRO A 375 29.78 -11.62 -86.03
C PRO A 375 28.61 -10.65 -86.15
N ASN A 376 28.28 -9.93 -85.08
CA ASN A 376 27.18 -8.97 -85.14
C ASN A 376 27.57 -7.90 -86.18
N GLN A 377 26.77 -7.75 -87.24
CA GLN A 377 27.02 -6.83 -88.35
C GLN A 377 27.34 -5.40 -87.86
N GLU A 378 26.73 -4.97 -86.77
CA GLU A 378 26.99 -3.67 -86.12
C GLU A 378 28.42 -3.56 -85.56
N LYS A 379 28.95 -4.65 -84.98
CA LYS A 379 30.31 -4.66 -84.41
C LYS A 379 31.39 -4.72 -85.48
N ILE A 380 31.11 -5.42 -86.59
CA ILE A 380 31.98 -5.39 -87.77
C ILE A 380 32.03 -3.98 -88.36
N ASN A 381 30.90 -3.27 -88.40
CA ASN A 381 30.86 -1.88 -88.87
C ASN A 381 31.71 -0.95 -87.99
N ILE A 382 31.68 -1.13 -86.66
CA ILE A 382 32.54 -0.38 -85.73
C ILE A 382 34.04 -0.63 -86.03
N ILE A 383 34.42 -1.88 -86.30
CA ILE A 383 35.79 -2.25 -86.65
C ILE A 383 36.20 -1.66 -88.02
N ASN A 384 35.28 -1.67 -88.99
CA ASN A 384 35.51 -1.07 -90.31
C ASN A 384 35.59 0.47 -90.25
N GLU A 385 34.84 1.12 -89.36
CA GLU A 385 34.97 2.55 -89.09
C GLU A 385 36.31 2.88 -88.45
N LEU A 386 36.79 2.06 -87.50
CA LEU A 386 38.14 2.19 -86.96
C LEU A 386 39.19 2.09 -88.07
N HIS A 387 39.09 1.09 -88.95
CA HIS A 387 40.00 0.93 -90.09
C HIS A 387 40.01 2.17 -90.99
N LYS A 388 38.83 2.67 -91.39
CA LYS A 388 38.69 3.90 -92.18
C LYS A 388 39.27 5.11 -91.46
N ASN A 389 39.08 5.22 -90.14
CA ASN A 389 39.62 6.32 -89.35
C ASN A 389 41.15 6.27 -89.31
N ILE A 390 41.74 5.08 -89.21
CA ILE A 390 43.18 4.87 -89.29
C ILE A 390 43.69 5.18 -90.70
N GLU A 391 43.05 4.65 -91.74
CA GLU A 391 43.40 4.85 -93.15
C GLU A 391 43.32 6.34 -93.56
N ASN A 392 42.30 7.07 -93.12
CA ASN A 392 42.14 8.51 -93.37
C ASN A 392 43.24 9.36 -92.74
N ILE A 393 43.86 8.88 -91.65
CA ILE A 393 44.98 9.53 -90.99
C ILE A 393 46.29 9.12 -91.68
N TYR A 394 46.41 7.85 -92.06
CA TYR A 394 47.56 7.29 -92.77
C TYR A 394 47.76 7.95 -94.15
N ASN A 395 46.70 8.12 -94.95
CA ASN A 395 46.77 8.73 -96.29
C ASN A 395 46.94 10.26 -96.28
N LYS A 396 46.94 10.91 -95.11
CA LYS A 396 47.15 12.36 -94.94
C LYS A 396 48.59 12.72 -94.56
N VAL A 397 49.40 11.71 -94.21
CA VAL A 397 50.83 11.80 -93.89
C VAL A 397 51.59 11.31 -95.11
#